data_AF-A0ABD6EZ72-F1
#
_entry.id   AF-A0ABD6EZ72-F1
#
_cell.length_a   1.000
_cell.length_b   1.000
_cell.length_c   1.000
_cell.angle_alpha   90.00
_cell.angle_beta   90.00
_cell.angle_gamma   90.00
#
_symmetry.space_group_name_H-M   'P 1'
#
loop_
_entity.id
_entity.type
_entity.pdbx_description
1 polymer ?
#
loop_
_entity_poly.entity_id
_entity_poly.type
_entity_poly.pdbx_seq_one_letter_code
_entity_poly.pdbx_strand_id
1 'polypeptide(L)'
;FINHSCDPNLQAIGVQVEKIDPSIHRIALFSVRRIKKGEELTLNYFVNMSKESLKVQGEMIGDIKKRRCRCGTAKCMQYLPFIEVEHDDRIDNDDGGPF
;
A
#
# COMPACT_ATOMS: atom_id res chain seq x y z
N PHE A 1 -5.75 5.61 13.04
CA PHE A 1 -5.04 5.69 11.74
C PHE A 1 -3.64 5.12 11.89
N ILE A 2 -3.05 4.53 10.83
CA ILE A 2 -1.72 3.88 10.85
C ILE A 2 -0.89 4.44 9.71
N ASN A 3 0.29 4.97 10.02
CA ASN A 3 1.17 5.62 9.05
C ASN A 3 2.13 4.64 8.38
N HIS A 4 2.76 5.12 7.30
CA HIS A 4 3.81 4.40 6.60
C HIS A 4 5.15 4.44 7.36
N SER A 5 5.84 3.30 7.41
CA SER A 5 7.28 3.25 7.68
C SER A 5 8.00 2.32 6.71
N CYS A 6 9.21 2.71 6.30
CA CYS A 6 10.10 1.83 5.54
C CYS A 6 10.73 0.73 6.43
N ASP A 7 10.63 0.86 7.75
CA ASP A 7 10.97 -0.16 8.76
C ASP A 7 9.78 -0.30 9.73
N PRO A 8 8.69 -0.97 9.29
CA PRO A 8 7.44 -1.01 10.03
C PRO A 8 7.49 -1.97 11.23
N ASN A 9 6.58 -1.78 12.19
CA ASN A 9 6.38 -2.71 13.30
C ASN A 9 5.10 -3.56 13.18
N LEU A 10 4.28 -3.31 12.16
CA LEU A 10 3.13 -4.12 11.79
C LEU A 10 3.31 -4.77 10.41
N GLN A 11 2.60 -5.88 10.21
CA GLN A 11 2.38 -6.54 8.92
C GLN A 11 0.88 -6.72 8.70
N ALA A 12 0.42 -6.42 7.48
CA ALA A 12 -0.95 -6.67 7.03
C ALA A 12 -1.04 -8.08 6.43
N ILE A 13 -2.00 -8.87 6.89
CA ILE A 13 -2.20 -10.25 6.47
C ILE A 13 -3.67 -10.44 6.09
N GLY A 14 -3.91 -11.00 4.90
CA GLY A 14 -5.23 -11.46 4.50
C GLY A 14 -5.64 -12.66 5.34
N VAL A 15 -6.71 -12.52 6.12
CA VAL A 15 -7.28 -13.58 6.94
C VAL A 15 -8.67 -13.91 6.46
N GLN A 16 -8.94 -15.21 6.41
CA GLN A 16 -10.23 -15.74 6.07
C GLN A 16 -11.05 -15.90 7.35
N VAL A 17 -12.13 -15.14 7.45
CA VAL A 17 -13.03 -15.17 8.61
C VAL A 17 -14.44 -15.36 8.08
N GLU A 18 -15.13 -16.40 8.56
CA GLU A 18 -16.53 -16.76 8.27
C GLU A 18 -16.85 -17.19 6.82
N LYS A 19 -16.19 -16.66 5.79
CA LYS A 19 -16.46 -16.98 4.37
C LYS A 19 -15.38 -17.86 3.76
N ILE A 20 -15.78 -18.90 3.02
CA ILE A 20 -14.87 -19.85 2.32
C ILE A 20 -14.33 -19.27 0.99
N ASP A 21 -14.97 -18.22 0.45
CA ASP A 21 -14.51 -17.58 -0.78
C ASP A 21 -13.15 -16.88 -0.59
N PRO A 22 -12.08 -17.33 -1.28
CA PRO A 22 -10.75 -16.76 -1.13
C PRO A 22 -10.61 -15.34 -1.73
N SER A 23 -11.56 -14.91 -2.59
CA SER A 23 -11.57 -13.53 -3.11
C SER A 23 -11.99 -12.50 -2.05
N ILE A 24 -12.67 -12.93 -0.98
CA ILE A 24 -13.20 -12.07 0.07
C ILE A 24 -12.45 -12.33 1.38
N HIS A 25 -11.30 -11.68 1.55
CA HIS A 25 -10.50 -11.75 2.77
C HIS A 25 -10.64 -10.48 3.61
N ARG A 26 -10.52 -10.62 4.94
CA ARG A 26 -10.34 -9.47 5.84
C ARG A 26 -8.85 -9.19 5.99
N ILE A 27 -8.48 -7.94 6.30
CA ILE A 27 -7.08 -7.58 6.58
C ILE A 27 -6.89 -7.51 8.10
N ALA A 28 -6.05 -8.38 8.64
CA ALA A 28 -5.61 -8.34 10.02
C ALA A 28 -4.19 -7.77 10.12
N LEU A 29 -3.94 -7.00 11.19
CA LEU A 29 -2.65 -6.36 11.44
C LEU A 29 -1.96 -7.04 12.62
N PHE A 30 -0.77 -7.59 12.38
CA PHE A 30 0.01 -8.29 13.38
C PHE A 30 1.34 -7.57 13.63
N SER A 31 1.80 -7.56 14.88
CA SER A 31 3.13 -7.05 15.21
C SER A 31 4.22 -8.02 14.75
N VAL A 32 5.25 -7.53 14.07
CA VAL A 32 6.39 -8.36 13.63
C VAL A 32 7.54 -8.42 14.65
N ARG A 33 7.44 -7.59 15.69
CA ARG A 33 8.35 -7.55 16.85
C ARG A 33 7.62 -7.01 18.07
N ARG A 34 8.24 -7.10 19.25
CA ARG A 34 7.72 -6.41 20.45
C ARG A 34 7.68 -4.90 20.22
N ILE A 35 6.58 -4.27 20.62
CA ILE A 35 6.31 -2.83 20.47
C ILE A 35 6.29 -2.19 21.85
N LYS A 36 7.04 -1.10 22.02
CA LYS A 36 7.08 -0.39 23.31
C LYS A 36 5.85 0.48 23.49
N LYS A 37 5.46 0.75 24.75
CA LYS A 37 4.39 1.71 25.04
C LYS A 37 4.76 3.08 24.47
N GLY A 38 3.84 3.68 23.71
CA GLY A 38 4.03 4.99 23.08
C GLY A 38 4.77 4.96 21.74
N GLU A 39 5.24 3.79 21.29
CA GLU A 39 5.79 3.63 19.94
C GLU A 39 4.67 3.71 18.91
N GLU A 40 4.89 4.48 17.84
CA GLU A 40 3.91 4.61 16.74
C GLU A 40 3.76 3.27 16.01
N LEU A 41 2.51 2.86 15.78
CA LEU A 41 2.18 1.72 14.93
C LEU A 41 2.31 2.10 13.46
N THR A 42 3.10 1.34 12.70
CA THR A 42 3.39 1.64 11.30
C THR A 42 3.36 0.40 10.42
N LEU A 43 2.93 0.58 9.16
CA LEU A 43 2.90 -0.44 8.11
C LEU A 43 3.79 -0.01 6.94
N ASN A 44 4.32 -0.96 6.18
CA ASN A 44 4.82 -0.64 4.85
C ASN A 44 3.65 -0.73 3.86
N TYR A 45 3.40 0.35 3.11
CA TYR A 45 2.26 0.43 2.19
C TYR A 45 2.55 -0.26 0.85
N PHE A 46 3.80 -0.66 0.61
CA PHE A 46 4.27 -1.10 -0.71
C PHE A 46 5.00 -2.46 -0.65
N VAL A 47 4.66 -3.32 0.33
CA VAL A 47 5.35 -4.61 0.62
C VAL A 47 5.47 -5.53 -0.59
N ASN A 48 4.52 -5.46 -1.54
CA ASN A 48 4.44 -6.35 -2.70
C ASN A 48 4.71 -5.63 -4.04
N MET A 49 5.20 -4.40 -4.02
CA MET A 49 5.55 -3.72 -5.27
C MET A 49 6.97 -4.15 -5.70
N SER A 50 7.12 -4.62 -6.93
CA SER A 50 8.45 -4.97 -7.45
C SER A 50 9.32 -3.72 -7.53
N LYS A 51 10.65 -3.87 -7.51
CA LYS A 51 11.56 -2.72 -7.68
C LYS A 51 11.32 -1.99 -9.01
N GLU A 52 10.82 -2.69 -10.04
CA GLU A 52 10.41 -2.06 -11.31
C GLU A 52 9.09 -1.28 -11.18
N SER A 53 8.12 -1.74 -10.38
CA SER A 53 6.88 -1.00 -10.07
C SER A 53 7.13 0.17 -9.13
N LEU A 54 8.17 0.08 -8.30
CA LEU A 54 8.64 1.13 -7.39
C LEU A 54 9.55 2.14 -8.08
N LYS A 55 9.48 2.28 -9.41
CA LYS A 55 10.20 3.32 -10.16
C LYS A 55 9.83 4.70 -9.61
N VAL A 56 10.54 5.10 -8.57
CA VAL A 56 10.89 6.50 -8.33
C VAL A 56 11.92 6.77 -9.41
N GLN A 57 11.45 6.96 -10.65
CA GLN A 57 12.30 7.60 -11.64
C GLN A 57 12.79 8.91 -11.01
N GLY A 58 14.01 9.28 -11.38
CA GLY A 58 14.70 10.48 -10.89
C GLY A 58 13.79 11.70 -10.86
N GLU A 59 14.24 12.70 -10.11
CA GLU A 59 13.78 14.09 -10.20
C GLU A 59 12.93 14.35 -11.47
N MET A 60 11.61 14.47 -11.30
CA MET A 60 10.59 14.73 -12.34
C MET A 60 10.12 13.55 -13.24
N ILE A 61 8.88 13.07 -12.98
CA ILE A 61 7.95 12.63 -14.04
C ILE A 61 6.96 13.80 -14.19
N GLY A 62 7.32 14.82 -14.99
CA GLY A 62 6.50 16.03 -15.17
C GLY A 62 6.15 16.81 -13.88
N ASP A 63 5.02 17.52 -13.88
CA ASP A 63 4.51 18.38 -12.79
C ASP A 63 3.94 17.62 -11.56
N ILE A 64 4.11 16.29 -11.50
CA ILE A 64 3.52 15.47 -10.45
C ILE A 64 4.33 15.60 -9.15
N LYS A 65 3.75 16.27 -8.15
CA LYS A 65 4.35 16.51 -6.83
C LYS A 65 4.64 15.20 -6.08
N LYS A 66 5.91 14.82 -5.98
CA LYS A 66 6.32 13.65 -5.18
C LYS A 66 5.99 13.82 -3.69
N ARG A 67 5.31 12.84 -3.06
CA ARG A 67 5.02 12.87 -1.61
C ARG A 67 6.24 12.39 -0.82
N ARG A 68 6.88 13.29 -0.07
CA ARG A 68 8.03 12.96 0.80
C ARG A 68 7.62 11.99 1.90
N CYS A 69 8.38 10.90 2.06
CA CYS A 69 8.26 9.99 3.20
C CYS A 69 8.86 10.65 4.45
N ARG A 70 8.13 10.58 5.57
CA ARG A 70 8.53 11.19 6.86
C ARG A 70 8.68 10.15 7.98
N CYS A 71 8.94 8.89 7.64
CA CYS A 71 9.03 7.82 8.64
C CYS A 71 10.28 7.90 9.55
N GLY A 72 11.30 8.68 9.16
CA GLY A 72 12.48 8.93 10.00
C GLY A 72 13.46 7.75 10.16
N THR A 73 13.23 6.63 9.48
CA THR A 73 14.08 5.43 9.60
C THR A 73 15.37 5.57 8.77
N ALA A 74 16.44 4.88 9.18
CA ALA A 74 17.70 4.87 8.43
C ALA A 74 17.58 4.23 7.04
N LYS A 75 16.60 3.34 6.85
CA LYS A 75 16.30 2.67 5.58
C LYS A 75 15.19 3.38 4.79
N CYS A 76 14.95 4.66 5.06
CA CYS A 76 13.88 5.43 4.43
C CYS A 76 14.11 5.60 2.91
N MET A 77 13.07 5.30 2.12
CA MET A 77 13.07 5.47 0.67
C MET A 77 12.89 6.92 0.19
N GLN A 78 12.87 7.89 1.12
CA GLN A 78 12.76 9.35 0.91
C GLN A 78 11.42 9.85 0.34
N TYR A 79 10.83 9.14 -0.62
CA TYR A 79 9.57 9.50 -1.27
C TYR A 79 8.65 8.28 -1.38
N LEU A 80 7.36 8.48 -1.13
CA LEU A 80 6.37 7.43 -1.35
C LEU A 80 6.18 7.22 -2.87
N PRO A 81 6.14 5.96 -3.35
CA PRO A 81 5.80 5.62 -4.72
C PRO A 81 4.49 6.24 -5.18
N PHE A 82 4.44 6.61 -6.46
CA PHE A 82 3.20 6.86 -7.17
C PHE A 82 2.75 5.54 -7.77
N ILE A 83 1.50 5.17 -7.51
CA ILE A 83 0.85 4.09 -8.22
C ILE A 83 0.15 4.78 -9.39
N GLU A 84 0.68 4.63 -10.60
CA GLU A 84 -0.08 4.94 -11.80
C GLU A 84 -1.20 3.91 -11.88
N VAL A 85 -2.43 4.36 -11.64
CA VAL A 85 -3.61 3.52 -11.84
C VAL A 85 -3.95 3.64 -13.32
N GLU A 86 -3.58 2.65 -14.11
CA GLU A 86 -4.13 2.52 -15.46
C GLU A 86 -5.66 2.42 -15.31
N HIS A 87 -6.40 3.38 -15.89
CA HIS A 87 -7.85 3.29 -16.00
C HIS A 87 -8.16 2.12 -16.95
N ASP A 88 -8.82 1.09 -16.43
CA ASP A 88 -9.38 0.04 -17.27
C ASP A 88 -10.75 0.53 -17.78
N ASP A 89 -10.77 1.15 -18.96
CA ASP A 89 -11.98 1.64 -19.64
C ASP A 89 -12.93 0.49 -20.10
N ARG A 90 -12.66 -0.77 -19.72
CA ARG A 90 -13.44 -1.94 -20.15
C ARG A 90 -14.65 -2.25 -19.27
N ILE A 91 -14.87 -1.54 -18.17
CA ILE A 91 -15.99 -1.82 -17.23
C ILE A 91 -17.31 -1.18 -17.71
N ASP A 92 -17.28 -0.26 -18.68
CA ASP A 92 -18.47 0.47 -19.13
C ASP A 92 -19.26 -0.20 -20.28
N ASN A 93 -18.91 -1.44 -20.67
CA ASN A 93 -19.67 -2.21 -21.67
C ASN A 93 -20.38 -3.40 -21.01
N ASP A 94 -21.24 -3.15 -20.02
CA ASP A 94 -22.33 -4.06 -19.69
C ASP A 94 -23.60 -3.48 -20.29
N ASP A 95 -24.09 -4.18 -21.31
CA ASP A 95 -25.18 -3.78 -22.17
C ASP A 95 -26.44 -3.54 -21.34
N GLY A 96 -26.97 -2.32 -21.42
CA GLY A 96 -28.31 -2.00 -20.97
C GLY A 96 -29.35 -2.83 -21.72
N GLY A 97 -29.56 -4.06 -21.27
CA GLY A 97 -30.66 -4.92 -21.65
C GLY A 97 -31.99 -4.35 -21.14
N PRO A 98 -33.11 -4.62 -21.85
CA PRO A 98 -34.33 -3.86 -21.67
C PRO A 98 -35.06 -4.28 -20.40
N PHE A 99 -35.14 -3.38 -19.44
CA PHE A 99 -36.26 -3.26 -18.51
C PHE A 99 -36.84 -1.85 -18.62
#